data_AF-A0AAV4TE01-F1
#
_entry.id   AF-A0AAV4TE01-F1
#
_cell.length_a   1.000
_cell.length_b   1.000
_cell.length_c   1.000
_cell.angle_alpha   90.00
_cell.angle_beta   90.00
_cell.angle_gamma   90.00
#
_symmetry.space_group_name_H-M   'P 1'
#
loop_
_entity.id
_entity.type
_entity.pdbx_description
1 polymer ?
#
loop_
_entity_poly.entity_id
_entity_poly.type
_entity_poly.pdbx_seq_one_letter_code
_entity_poly.pdbx_strand_id
1 'polypeptide(L)'
;FTSGNAGFPQVCEGGVGNKDFNRPTLLEDDRLKSLAEKYSKTPAQILLRYLVQRGIAVIPKSSHPERIQQNIDIFNFTLMDEDMKELKSTASGVRYTPFDFWKASKNTPNIHFMRPSKVF
;
A
#
# COMPACT_ATOMS: atom_id res chain seq x y z
N PHE A 1 -39.63 -29.00 -12.12
CA PHE A 1 -38.49 -29.92 -12.20
C PHE A 1 -37.39 -29.27 -13.04
N THR A 2 -36.31 -28.85 -12.37
CA THR A 2 -34.95 -28.42 -12.81
C THR A 2 -34.83 -27.48 -14.01
N SER A 3 -34.60 -26.17 -13.84
CA SER A 3 -33.33 -25.48 -13.48
C SER A 3 -32.17 -25.74 -14.45
N GLY A 4 -31.80 -24.71 -15.21
CA GLY A 4 -30.60 -24.68 -16.05
C GLY A 4 -30.11 -23.24 -16.26
N ASN A 5 -30.01 -22.46 -15.18
CA ASN A 5 -29.27 -21.20 -15.22
C ASN A 5 -27.77 -21.54 -15.23
N ALA A 6 -27.10 -21.27 -16.34
CA ALA A 6 -25.64 -21.23 -16.43
C ALA A 6 -25.16 -20.04 -15.58
N GLY A 7 -25.04 -20.28 -14.27
CA GLY A 7 -24.52 -19.30 -13.32
C GLY A 7 -23.05 -19.03 -13.60
N PHE A 8 -22.69 -17.75 -13.62
CA PHE A 8 -21.35 -17.34 -13.23
C PHE A 8 -20.94 -18.15 -11.99
N PRO A 9 -19.69 -18.64 -11.90
CA PRO A 9 -19.21 -19.25 -10.67
C PRO A 9 -19.47 -18.23 -9.58
N GLN A 10 -20.22 -18.68 -8.57
CA GLN A 10 -20.72 -17.90 -7.45
C GLN A 10 -19.71 -16.79 -7.14
N VAL A 11 -20.11 -15.55 -7.42
CA VAL A 11 -19.40 -14.36 -6.96
C VAL A 11 -19.06 -14.67 -5.51
N CYS A 12 -17.77 -14.66 -5.15
CA CYS A 12 -17.37 -14.87 -3.78
C CYS A 12 -18.10 -13.80 -2.96
N GLU A 13 -19.18 -14.20 -2.30
CA GLU A 13 -19.96 -13.36 -1.40
C GLU A 13 -19.02 -13.01 -0.25
N GLY A 14 -18.42 -11.84 -0.36
CA GLY A 14 -17.34 -11.39 0.49
C GLY A 14 -16.86 -9.99 0.12
N GLY A 15 -17.80 -9.12 -0.25
CA GLY A 15 -17.60 -7.68 -0.07
C GLY A 15 -17.48 -7.40 1.42
N VAL A 16 -16.57 -6.48 1.77
CA VAL A 16 -16.42 -5.88 3.12
C VAL A 16 -15.94 -6.86 4.20
N GLY A 17 -14.62 -6.82 4.47
CA GLY A 17 -14.05 -7.22 5.77
C GLY A 17 -13.82 -8.71 5.98
N ASN A 18 -12.71 -9.25 5.43
CA ASN A 18 -12.13 -10.48 5.95
C ASN A 18 -11.04 -10.15 6.98
N LYS A 19 -11.26 -10.57 8.22
CA LYS A 19 -10.54 -10.22 9.45
C LYS A 19 -9.30 -11.08 9.74
N ASP A 20 -8.70 -11.73 8.75
CA ASP A 20 -7.58 -12.67 8.99
C ASP A 20 -6.33 -12.38 8.14
N PHE A 21 -5.85 -11.13 8.22
CA PHE A 21 -4.48 -10.81 7.84
C PHE A 21 -3.90 -9.89 8.91
N ASN A 22 -3.14 -10.45 9.85
CA ASN A 22 -2.31 -9.69 10.79
C ASN A 22 -1.14 -9.02 10.01
N ARG A 23 -1.48 -8.07 9.14
CA ARG A 23 -0.52 -7.26 8.40
C ARG A 23 -0.31 -5.97 9.20
N PRO A 24 0.94 -5.61 9.51
CA PRO A 24 1.21 -4.39 10.25
C PRO A 24 0.61 -3.20 9.50
N THR A 25 -0.17 -2.37 10.19
CA THR A 25 -0.70 -1.15 9.59
C THR A 25 0.47 -0.17 9.43
N LEU A 26 0.83 0.19 8.20
CA LEU A 26 1.95 1.13 7.94
C LEU A 26 1.80 2.46 8.68
N LEU A 27 0.56 2.91 8.89
CA LEU A 27 0.27 4.16 9.59
C LEU A 27 0.46 4.07 11.11
N GLU A 28 0.55 2.87 11.66
CA GLU A 28 0.71 2.64 13.10
C GLU A 28 2.17 2.50 13.54
N ASP A 29 3.11 2.52 12.60
CA ASP A 29 4.55 2.46 12.88
C ASP A 29 4.99 3.65 13.76
N ASP A 30 5.56 3.35 14.93
CA ASP A 30 5.98 4.36 15.91
C ASP A 30 7.00 5.33 15.33
N ARG A 31 7.89 4.87 14.43
CA ARG A 31 8.87 5.76 13.76
C ARG A 31 8.18 6.77 12.87
N LEU A 32 7.16 6.31 12.14
CA LEU A 32 6.37 7.18 11.28
C LEU A 32 5.56 8.18 12.09
N LYS A 33 5.06 7.78 13.28
CA LYS A 33 4.41 8.69 14.23
C LYS A 33 5.39 9.74 14.77
N SER A 34 6.61 9.34 15.15
CA SER A 34 7.64 10.29 15.58
C SER A 34 8.01 11.30 14.48
N LEU A 35 8.11 10.85 13.22
CA LEU A 35 8.32 11.75 12.09
C LEU A 35 7.10 12.66 11.84
N ALA A 36 5.90 12.12 11.96
CA ALA A 36 4.66 12.89 11.83
C ALA A 36 4.62 14.03 12.87
N GLU A 37 5.00 13.75 14.12
CA GLU A 37 5.15 14.76 15.18
C GLU A 37 6.23 15.79 14.84
N LYS A 38 7.44 15.34 14.44
CA LYS A 38 8.58 16.21 14.07
C LYS A 38 8.20 17.25 13.01
N TYR A 39 7.42 16.86 12.01
CA TYR A 39 7.00 17.74 10.91
C TYR A 39 5.63 18.39 11.14
N SER A 40 4.95 18.09 12.25
CA SER A 40 3.57 18.52 12.51
C SER A 40 2.62 18.16 11.35
N LYS A 41 2.75 16.92 10.85
CA LYS A 41 1.95 16.34 9.76
C LYS A 41 1.34 15.01 10.20
N THR A 42 0.45 14.45 9.37
CA THR A 42 -0.07 13.10 9.63
C THR A 42 0.88 12.03 9.10
N PRO A 43 0.87 10.80 9.66
CA PRO A 43 1.64 9.67 9.14
C PRO A 43 1.42 9.42 7.64
N ALA A 44 0.19 9.61 7.16
CA ALA A 44 -0.16 9.47 5.76
C ALA A 44 0.55 10.52 4.88
N GLN A 45 0.62 11.78 5.33
CA GLN A 45 1.31 12.84 4.61
C GLN A 45 2.81 12.58 4.50
N ILE A 46 3.45 12.06 5.56
CA ILE A 46 4.88 11.70 5.55
C ILE A 46 5.14 10.61 4.51
N LEU A 47 4.32 9.55 4.47
CA LEU A 47 4.48 8.46 3.49
C LEU A 47 4.29 8.94 2.05
N LEU A 48 3.25 9.75 1.81
CA LEU A 48 2.99 10.29 0.47
C LEU A 48 4.13 11.21 0.03
N ARG A 49 4.61 12.08 0.94
CA ARG A 49 5.75 12.96 0.64
C ARG A 49 7.01 12.16 0.33
N TYR A 50 7.31 11.12 1.10
CA TYR A 50 8.47 10.25 0.87
C TYR A 50 8.47 9.63 -0.53
N LEU A 51 7.31 9.16 -1.01
CA LEU A 51 7.19 8.58 -2.35
C LEU A 51 7.38 9.64 -3.45
N VAL A 52 6.71 10.78 -3.32
CA VAL A 52 6.80 11.88 -4.30
C VAL A 52 8.21 12.45 -4.38
N GLN A 53 8.89 12.63 -3.25
CA GLN A 53 10.26 13.15 -3.20
C GLN A 53 11.27 12.18 -3.82
N ARG A 54 10.93 10.88 -3.93
CA ARG A 54 11.71 9.88 -4.68
C ARG A 54 11.39 9.83 -6.18
N GLY A 55 10.51 10.71 -6.67
CA GLY A 55 10.05 10.71 -8.05
C GLY A 55 9.01 9.63 -8.34
N ILE A 56 8.34 9.07 -7.33
CA ILE A 56 7.30 8.06 -7.51
C ILE A 56 5.94 8.76 -7.47
N ALA A 57 5.17 8.64 -8.57
CA ALA A 57 3.79 9.12 -8.61
C ALA A 57 2.89 8.28 -7.69
N VAL A 58 2.03 8.95 -6.92
CA VAL A 58 1.13 8.33 -5.93
C VAL A 58 -0.33 8.62 -6.25
N ILE A 59 -1.21 7.66 -5.94
CA ILE A 59 -2.66 7.77 -6.16
C ILE A 59 -3.38 7.45 -4.84
N PRO A 60 -3.45 8.39 -3.88
CA PRO A 60 -4.12 8.15 -2.61
C PRO A 60 -5.64 8.17 -2.78
N LYS A 61 -6.32 7.07 -2.41
CA LYS A 61 -7.78 6.96 -2.44
C LYS A 61 -8.39 7.45 -1.14
N SER A 62 -9.31 8.41 -1.22
CA SER A 62 -10.14 8.84 -0.09
C SER A 62 -11.51 9.32 -0.58
N SER A 63 -12.55 9.11 0.22
CA SER A 63 -13.88 9.72 0.06
C SER A 63 -14.16 10.82 1.10
N HIS A 64 -13.29 10.98 2.10
CA HIS A 64 -13.40 12.00 3.12
C HIS A 64 -12.75 13.30 2.66
N PRO A 65 -13.48 14.43 2.57
CA PRO A 65 -12.96 15.70 2.08
C PRO A 65 -11.70 16.19 2.81
N GLU A 66 -11.70 16.10 4.14
CA GLU A 66 -10.55 16.50 4.97
C GLU A 66 -9.27 15.72 4.61
N ARG A 67 -9.39 14.42 4.38
CA ARG A 67 -8.26 13.57 3.97
C ARG A 67 -7.81 13.86 2.54
N ILE A 68 -8.74 14.20 1.65
CA ILE A 68 -8.40 14.60 0.26
C ILE A 68 -7.54 15.87 0.31
N GLN A 69 -7.95 16.87 1.09
CA GLN A 69 -7.19 18.09 1.29
C GLN A 69 -5.80 17.79 1.90
N GLN A 70 -5.74 17.02 2.98
CA GLN A 70 -4.47 16.62 3.61
C GLN A 70 -3.53 15.88 2.65
N ASN A 71 -4.05 15.01 1.79
CA ASN A 71 -3.25 14.28 0.81
C ASN A 71 -2.66 15.17 -0.27
N ILE A 72 -3.29 16.31 -0.57
CA ILE A 72 -2.79 17.31 -1.52
C ILE A 72 -1.74 18.21 -0.86
N ASP A 73 -1.90 18.53 0.43
CA ASP A 73 -0.99 19.41 1.18
C ASP A 73 0.44 18.86 1.40
N ILE A 74 0.76 17.70 0.81
CA ILE A 74 2.08 17.06 0.85
C ILE A 74 3.17 17.84 0.10
N PHE A 75 2.80 18.81 -0.74
CA PHE A 75 3.77 19.62 -1.48
C PHE A 75 4.30 20.82 -0.67
N ASN A 76 3.70 21.11 0.48
CA ASN A 76 4.01 22.28 1.30
C ASN A 76 5.20 22.07 2.28
N PHE A 77 5.85 20.91 2.24
CA PHE A 77 7.01 20.60 3.08
C PHE A 77 7.94 19.61 2.39
N THR A 78 9.16 19.47 2.91
CA THR A 78 10.19 18.56 2.39
C THR A 78 10.76 17.75 3.55
N LEU A 79 11.05 16.47 3.31
CA LEU A 79 11.72 15.62 4.30
C LEU A 79 13.23 15.78 4.17
N MET A 80 13.92 15.87 5.31
CA MET A 80 15.38 15.89 5.37
C MET A 80 15.97 14.58 4.88
N ASP A 81 17.19 14.62 4.35
CA ASP A 81 17.89 13.44 3.81
C ASP A 81 18.07 12.32 4.84
N GLU A 82 18.23 12.68 6.12
CA GLU A 82 18.34 11.75 7.24
C GLU A 82 17.03 10.97 7.44
N ASP A 83 15.90 11.67 7.47
CA ASP A 83 14.58 11.06 7.65
C ASP A 83 14.20 10.23 6.41
N MET A 84 14.62 10.66 5.22
CA MET A 84 14.47 9.87 3.98
C MET A 84 15.26 8.56 4.05
N LYS A 85 16.47 8.56 4.63
CA LYS A 85 17.28 7.35 4.85
C LYS A 85 16.64 6.45 5.90
N GLU A 86 16.11 7.01 6.99
CA GLU A 86 15.41 6.26 8.03
C GLU A 86 14.19 5.52 7.47
N LEU A 87 13.33 6.22 6.72
CA LEU A 87 12.15 5.62 6.06
C LEU A 87 12.54 4.51 5.07
N LYS A 88 13.66 4.68 4.35
CA LYS A 88 14.17 3.67 3.42
C LYS A 88 14.60 2.38 4.14
N SER A 89 15.18 2.49 5.32
CA SER A 89 15.64 1.34 6.13
C SER A 89 14.49 0.46 6.65
N THR A 90 13.27 1.02 6.70
CA THR A 90 12.09 0.39 7.31
C THR A 90 11.26 -0.42 6.28
N ALA A 91 11.77 -0.62 5.07
CA ALA A 91 11.07 -1.36 4.02
C ALA A 91 11.00 -2.88 4.33
N SER A 92 9.86 -3.34 4.86
CA SER A 92 9.60 -4.74 5.23
C SER A 92 9.52 -5.73 4.06
N GLY A 93 9.41 -5.24 2.82
CA GLY A 93 9.26 -6.07 1.63
C GLY A 93 7.90 -6.77 1.50
N VAL A 94 6.97 -6.52 2.42
CA VAL A 94 5.63 -7.10 2.44
C VAL A 94 4.76 -6.50 1.35
N ARG A 95 4.02 -7.34 0.62
CA ARG A 95 3.03 -6.93 -0.39
C ARG A 95 1.61 -7.00 0.21
N TYR A 96 0.92 -5.87 0.25
CA TYR A 96 -0.46 -5.79 0.76
C TYR A 96 -1.51 -6.33 -0.22
N THR A 97 -1.23 -6.35 -1.51
CA THR A 97 -2.11 -6.94 -2.54
C THR A 97 -1.36 -8.05 -3.29
N PRO A 98 -1.12 -9.20 -2.64
CA PRO A 98 -0.61 -10.36 -3.34
C PRO A 98 -1.75 -10.84 -4.25
N PHE A 99 -1.59 -10.71 -5.57
CA PHE A 99 -2.59 -11.13 -6.57
C PHE A 99 -2.60 -12.66 -6.70
N ASP A 100 -2.74 -13.34 -5.56
CA ASP A 100 -2.53 -14.78 -5.43
C ASP A 100 -3.58 -15.60 -6.17
N PHE A 101 -4.79 -15.05 -6.25
CA PHE A 101 -5.90 -15.61 -7.02
C PHE A 101 -5.58 -15.80 -8.51
N TRP A 102 -4.70 -14.98 -9.10
CA TRP A 102 -4.34 -15.10 -10.52
C TRP A 102 -3.16 -16.03 -10.80
N LYS A 103 -2.40 -16.42 -9.77
CA LYS A 103 -1.25 -17.34 -9.90
C LYS A 103 -1.63 -18.74 -10.40
N ALA A 104 -2.90 -19.13 -10.31
CA ALA A 104 -3.39 -20.43 -10.75
C ALA A 104 -3.69 -20.52 -12.26
N SER A 105 -3.59 -19.42 -13.01
CA SER A 105 -3.86 -19.44 -14.46
C SER A 105 -2.63 -19.86 -15.27
N LYS A 106 -2.82 -20.78 -16.23
CA LYS A 106 -1.75 -21.31 -17.12
C LYS A 106 -1.07 -20.25 -18.00
N ASN A 107 -1.62 -19.04 -18.05
CA ASN A 107 -1.17 -17.93 -18.88
C ASN A 107 -0.64 -16.75 -18.06
N THR A 108 -0.22 -16.99 -16.80
CA THR A 108 0.53 -15.97 -16.08
C THR A 108 1.82 -15.68 -16.87
N PRO A 109 1.99 -14.48 -17.46
CA PRO A 109 3.30 -14.06 -17.93
C PRO A 109 4.22 -14.20 -16.74
N ASN A 110 5.46 -14.62 -16.96
CA ASN A 110 6.45 -14.85 -15.90
C ASN A 110 6.73 -13.54 -15.15
N ILE A 111 5.84 -13.16 -14.24
CA ILE A 111 5.94 -11.98 -13.41
C ILE A 111 6.84 -12.36 -12.23
N HIS A 112 8.12 -12.50 -12.54
CA HIS A 112 9.20 -12.62 -11.57
C HIS A 112 9.28 -11.33 -10.74
N PHE A 113 8.41 -11.19 -9.74
CA PHE A 113 8.44 -10.11 -8.76
C PHE A 113 9.20 -10.48 -7.49
N MET A 114 9.77 -11.68 -7.42
CA MET A 114 10.81 -12.00 -6.43
C MET A 114 12.01 -11.13 -6.77
N ARG A 115 12.45 -10.30 -5.81
CA ARG A 115 13.79 -9.71 -5.88
C ARG A 115 14.74 -10.89 -6.14
N PRO A 116 15.64 -10.84 -7.14
CA PRO A 116 16.67 -11.84 -7.22
C PRO A 116 17.36 -11.85 -5.85
N SER A 117 17.34 -13.01 -5.19
CA SER A 117 18.26 -13.29 -4.10
C SER A 117 19.63 -12.88 -4.61
N LYS A 118 20.32 -12.02 -3.85
CA LYS A 118 21.68 -11.54 -4.11
C LYS A 118 22.45 -12.58 -4.93
N VAL A 119 22.71 -12.24 -6.19
CA VAL A 119 23.71 -12.95 -6.99
C VAL A 119 25.04 -12.64 -6.30
N PHE A 120 25.58 -13.64 -5.62
CA PHE A 120 27.01 -13.81 -5.37
C PHE A 120 27.42 -15.10 -6.05
#